data_AF-A0A918W8J6-F1
#
_entry.id   AF-A0A918W8J6-F1
#
_cell.length_a   1.000
_cell.length_b   1.000
_cell.length_c   1.000
_cell.angle_alpha   90.00
_cell.angle_beta   90.00
_cell.angle_gamma   90.00
#
_symmetry.space_group_name_H-M   'P 1'
#
loop_
_entity.id
_entity.type
_entity.pdbx_description
1 polymer ?
#
loop_
_entity_poly.entity_id
_entity_poly.type
_entity_poly.pdbx_seq_one_letter_code
_entity_poly.pdbx_strand_id
1 'polypeptide(L)'
;MSAMAPPTFDDLGVRGCFSMAALLMAHERRIPVMPTRRSTLAAMHMLREIGVIDAPWPDARWEMEPRAEDTPIEQIQWRYAWDAYIRDGLLPALTDYLQDVPRDDYGLALRLRIWEELVVTEAERFFESQLAKYNLEPAWAQDLTFAIRESKVVLPIAQWRYCCWAATRFAAAQAQRHRSTEVPKLREDTFAELRRRASRLASGDWDRCNFVPFNPRPESAASRLFVESLTVMGPSFWMLAPSVDGLLVRVSPANREA
;
A
#
# COMPACT_ATOMS: atom_id res chain seq x y z
N MET A 1 16.49 -1.45 -25.72
CA MET A 1 16.34 -2.92 -25.77
C MET A 1 14.98 -3.22 -25.17
N SER A 2 14.03 -3.78 -25.93
CA SER A 2 12.76 -4.22 -25.32
C SER A 2 13.10 -5.34 -24.35
N ALA A 3 12.77 -5.16 -23.07
CA ALA A 3 12.87 -6.24 -22.10
C ALA A 3 12.00 -7.39 -22.61
N MET A 4 12.58 -8.60 -22.72
CA MET A 4 11.79 -9.78 -23.00
C MET A 4 10.88 -10.05 -21.80
N ALA A 5 9.58 -10.19 -22.06
CA ALA A 5 8.64 -10.56 -21.03
C ALA A 5 9.01 -11.94 -20.42
N PRO A 6 8.81 -12.13 -19.10
CA PRO A 6 9.12 -13.40 -18.44
C PRO A 6 8.29 -14.53 -19.05
N PRO A 7 8.86 -15.72 -19.33
CA PRO A 7 8.10 -16.79 -19.96
C PRO A 7 7.16 -17.52 -19.00
N THR A 8 7.38 -17.43 -17.68
CA THR A 8 6.54 -18.10 -16.67
C THR A 8 6.23 -17.21 -15.46
N PHE A 9 5.31 -17.67 -14.61
CA PHE A 9 5.03 -17.03 -13.31
C PHE A 9 6.24 -17.04 -12.37
N ASP A 10 7.07 -18.09 -12.43
CA ASP A 10 8.28 -18.16 -11.61
C ASP A 10 9.33 -17.15 -12.05
N ASP A 11 9.46 -16.92 -13.36
CA ASP A 11 10.35 -15.89 -13.91
C ASP A 11 9.85 -14.47 -13.63
N LEU A 12 8.52 -14.29 -13.56
CA LEU A 12 7.91 -13.04 -13.10
C LEU A 12 8.17 -12.82 -11.59
N GLY A 13 8.28 -13.90 -10.84
CA GLY A 13 8.50 -13.93 -9.41
C GLY A 13 7.30 -13.43 -8.60
N VAL A 14 7.31 -13.73 -7.29
CA VAL A 14 6.22 -13.38 -6.36
C VAL A 14 5.83 -11.90 -6.43
N ARG A 15 6.82 -11.02 -6.56
CA ARG A 15 6.57 -9.57 -6.59
C ARG A 15 5.86 -9.14 -7.88
N GLY A 16 6.30 -9.64 -9.03
CA GLY A 16 5.64 -9.36 -10.30
C GLY A 16 4.23 -9.94 -10.35
N CYS A 17 4.07 -11.20 -9.90
CA CYS A 17 2.77 -11.85 -9.79
C CYS A 17 1.81 -11.06 -8.88
N PHE A 18 2.30 -10.60 -7.73
CA PHE A 18 1.54 -9.78 -6.79
C PHE A 18 1.09 -8.45 -7.40
N SER A 19 1.99 -7.72 -8.06
CA SER A 19 1.66 -6.45 -8.69
C SER A 19 0.71 -6.62 -9.88
N MET A 20 0.89 -7.67 -10.69
CA MET A 20 0.01 -7.96 -11.83
C MET A 20 -1.38 -8.36 -11.35
N ALA A 21 -1.47 -9.23 -10.34
CA ALA A 21 -2.74 -9.60 -9.72
C ALA A 21 -3.44 -8.37 -9.13
N ALA A 22 -2.71 -7.46 -8.48
CA ALA A 22 -3.28 -6.24 -7.93
C ALA A 22 -3.86 -5.34 -9.03
N LEU A 23 -3.17 -5.20 -10.16
CA LEU A 23 -3.63 -4.42 -11.31
C LEU A 23 -4.91 -5.00 -11.92
N LEU A 24 -4.94 -6.31 -12.14
CA LEU A 24 -6.11 -7.00 -12.69
C LEU A 24 -7.31 -6.97 -11.73
N MET A 25 -7.08 -7.27 -10.44
CA MET A 25 -8.14 -7.23 -9.42
C MET A 25 -8.71 -5.82 -9.27
N ALA A 26 -7.86 -4.80 -9.30
CA ALA A 26 -8.30 -3.41 -9.26
C ALA A 26 -9.25 -3.11 -10.41
N HIS A 27 -8.89 -3.50 -11.63
CA HIS A 27 -9.72 -3.30 -12.82
C HIS A 27 -11.07 -4.01 -12.71
N GLU A 28 -11.09 -5.31 -12.36
CA GLU A 28 -12.31 -6.10 -12.21
C GLU A 28 -13.23 -5.57 -11.10
N ARG A 29 -12.66 -5.16 -9.97
CA ARG A 29 -13.44 -4.75 -8.78
C ARG A 29 -13.65 -3.24 -8.67
N ARG A 30 -13.10 -2.44 -9.61
CA ARG A 30 -13.16 -0.97 -9.63
C ARG A 30 -12.65 -0.34 -8.32
N ILE A 31 -11.53 -0.84 -7.80
CA ILE A 31 -10.87 -0.36 -6.56
C ILE A 31 -9.44 0.14 -6.86
N PRO A 32 -8.77 0.87 -5.94
CA PRO A 32 -7.39 1.28 -6.13
C PRO A 32 -6.45 0.07 -6.31
N VAL A 33 -5.40 0.21 -7.12
CA VAL A 33 -4.40 -0.84 -7.32
C VAL A 33 -3.58 -1.02 -6.05
N MET A 34 -2.96 0.07 -5.60
CA MET A 34 -2.19 0.17 -4.37
C MET A 34 -2.82 1.24 -3.46
N PRO A 35 -2.44 1.33 -2.17
CA PRO A 35 -3.04 2.33 -1.27
C PRO A 35 -2.82 3.78 -1.71
N THR A 36 -1.68 4.09 -2.35
CA THR A 36 -1.38 5.44 -2.87
C THR A 36 -1.08 5.44 -4.36
N ARG A 37 -1.43 6.52 -5.06
CA ARG A 37 -1.11 6.69 -6.49
C ARG A 37 0.37 6.51 -6.81
N ARG A 38 1.25 6.98 -5.92
CA ARG A 38 2.71 6.82 -6.03
C ARG A 38 3.11 5.34 -6.01
N SER A 39 2.54 4.55 -5.11
CA SER A 39 2.79 3.11 -5.06
C SER A 39 2.20 2.36 -6.26
N THR A 40 1.05 2.80 -6.79
CA THR A 40 0.47 2.27 -8.05
C THR A 40 1.43 2.50 -9.22
N LEU A 41 1.95 3.73 -9.36
CA LEU A 41 2.95 4.06 -10.38
C LEU A 41 4.21 3.20 -10.26
N ALA A 42 4.72 2.99 -9.04
CA ALA A 42 5.89 2.14 -8.81
C ALA A 42 5.65 0.67 -9.19
N ALA A 43 4.49 0.11 -8.85
CA ALA A 43 4.12 -1.25 -9.23
C ALA A 43 3.99 -1.40 -10.74
N MET A 44 3.32 -0.46 -11.41
CA MET A 44 3.16 -0.46 -12.87
C MET A 44 4.49 -0.23 -13.60
N HIS A 45 5.38 0.63 -13.07
CA HIS A 45 6.71 0.82 -13.62
C HIS A 45 7.50 -0.49 -13.63
N MET A 46 7.47 -1.24 -12.52
CA MET A 46 8.12 -2.54 -12.43
C MET A 46 7.53 -3.54 -13.44
N LEU A 47 6.20 -3.62 -13.57
CA LEU A 47 5.54 -4.48 -14.56
C LEU A 47 5.89 -4.10 -16.01
N ARG A 48 6.10 -2.80 -16.28
CA ARG A 48 6.54 -2.31 -17.58
C ARG A 48 8.00 -2.63 -17.86
N GLU A 49 8.88 -2.48 -16.87
CA GLU A 49 10.31 -2.79 -17.02
C GLU A 49 10.55 -4.26 -17.36
N ILE A 50 9.70 -5.16 -16.87
CA ILE A 50 9.73 -6.59 -17.17
C ILE A 50 8.84 -6.99 -18.35
N GLY A 51 8.24 -6.02 -19.07
CA GLY A 51 7.51 -6.27 -20.32
C GLY A 51 6.14 -6.96 -20.18
N VAL A 52 5.52 -6.96 -18.99
CA VAL A 52 4.20 -7.58 -18.77
C VAL A 52 3.06 -6.63 -19.14
N ILE A 53 3.31 -5.32 -19.02
CA ILE A 53 2.42 -4.26 -19.46
C ILE A 53 3.21 -3.22 -20.26
N ASP A 54 2.51 -2.44 -21.07
CA ASP A 54 3.00 -1.15 -21.52
C ASP A 54 2.26 -0.01 -20.81
N ALA A 55 2.89 1.14 -20.74
CA ALA A 55 2.30 2.40 -20.28
C ALA A 55 2.83 3.55 -21.14
N PRO A 56 2.09 4.67 -21.27
CA PRO A 56 2.44 5.76 -22.19
C PRO A 56 3.70 6.55 -21.78
N TRP A 57 4.29 6.30 -20.62
CA TRP A 57 5.42 7.09 -20.14
C TRP A 57 6.63 7.05 -21.10
N PRO A 58 7.31 8.19 -21.30
CA PRO A 58 7.17 9.46 -20.57
C PRO A 58 6.00 10.35 -21.03
N ASP A 59 5.24 9.96 -22.04
CA ASP A 59 4.06 10.72 -22.47
C ASP A 59 2.96 10.69 -21.40
N ALA A 60 2.13 11.73 -21.39
CA ALA A 60 1.07 11.87 -20.39
C ALA A 60 -0.06 10.84 -20.59
N ARG A 61 -0.34 10.47 -21.85
CA ARG A 61 -1.39 9.53 -22.26
C ARG A 61 -1.18 9.08 -23.71
N TRP A 62 -1.70 7.92 -24.09
CA TRP A 62 -1.91 7.56 -25.48
C TRP A 62 -3.18 8.24 -26.01
N GLU A 63 -3.07 8.94 -27.14
CA GLU A 63 -4.24 9.58 -27.76
C GLU A 63 -5.06 8.61 -28.60
N MET A 64 -4.42 7.59 -29.19
CA MET A 64 -5.03 6.64 -30.12
C MET A 64 -4.46 5.24 -29.90
N GLU A 65 -4.68 4.65 -28.73
CA GLU A 65 -4.37 3.25 -28.45
C GLU A 65 -5.66 2.49 -28.08
N PRO A 66 -6.24 1.70 -28.99
CA PRO A 66 -7.52 1.03 -28.75
C PRO A 66 -7.46 -0.07 -27.68
N ARG A 67 -6.28 -0.56 -27.32
CA ARG A 67 -6.07 -1.54 -26.23
C ARG A 67 -5.74 -0.89 -24.89
N ALA A 68 -5.71 0.44 -24.84
CA ALA A 68 -5.41 1.17 -23.62
C ALA A 68 -6.57 1.05 -22.64
N GLU A 69 -6.22 0.90 -21.37
CA GLU A 69 -7.15 0.87 -20.27
C GLU A 69 -6.66 1.78 -19.16
N ASP A 70 -7.61 2.27 -18.37
CA ASP A 70 -7.32 3.08 -17.20
C ASP A 70 -7.42 2.26 -15.92
N THR A 71 -6.48 2.44 -15.00
CA THR A 71 -6.70 2.07 -13.61
C THR A 71 -7.93 2.83 -13.07
N PRO A 72 -8.89 2.17 -12.42
CA PRO A 72 -10.22 2.74 -12.18
C PRO A 72 -10.23 3.94 -11.23
N ILE A 73 -9.29 4.03 -10.30
CA ILE A 73 -9.23 5.13 -9.32
C ILE A 73 -8.13 6.12 -9.67
N GLU A 74 -6.93 5.64 -10.01
CA GLU A 74 -5.77 6.48 -10.25
C GLU A 74 -5.75 7.12 -11.65
N GLN A 75 -6.61 6.65 -12.57
CA GLN A 75 -6.74 7.11 -13.96
C GLN A 75 -5.40 7.11 -14.70
N ILE A 76 -4.63 6.04 -14.53
CA ILE A 76 -3.35 5.79 -15.18
C ILE A 76 -3.59 4.82 -16.34
N GLN A 77 -3.19 5.23 -17.54
CA GLN A 77 -3.28 4.38 -18.72
C GLN A 77 -2.23 3.27 -18.73
N TRP A 78 -2.63 2.10 -19.19
CA TRP A 78 -1.78 0.94 -19.44
C TRP A 78 -2.41 0.02 -20.48
N ARG A 79 -1.63 -0.90 -21.04
CA ARG A 79 -2.17 -2.03 -21.82
C ARG A 79 -1.45 -3.30 -21.45
N TYR A 80 -2.15 -4.41 -21.56
CA TYR A 80 -1.57 -5.73 -21.39
C TYR A 80 -0.59 -6.04 -22.54
N ALA A 81 0.61 -6.52 -22.21
CA ALA A 81 1.68 -6.79 -23.18
C ALA A 81 2.31 -8.19 -23.01
N TRP A 82 1.82 -9.00 -22.07
CA TRP A 82 2.45 -10.26 -21.73
C TRP A 82 2.01 -11.40 -22.67
N ASP A 83 2.82 -11.68 -23.69
CA ASP A 83 2.47 -12.63 -24.75
C ASP A 83 2.43 -14.10 -24.30
N ALA A 84 3.10 -14.45 -23.19
CA ALA A 84 3.17 -15.82 -22.70
C ALA A 84 1.83 -16.33 -22.14
N TYR A 85 0.95 -15.41 -21.73
CA TYR A 85 -0.33 -15.74 -21.11
C TYR A 85 -1.46 -14.94 -21.76
N ILE A 86 -2.62 -15.56 -21.92
CA ILE A 86 -3.85 -14.81 -22.22
C ILE A 86 -4.30 -14.08 -20.96
N ARG A 87 -4.83 -12.87 -21.13
CA ARG A 87 -5.30 -12.06 -20.00
C ARG A 87 -6.53 -12.67 -19.32
N ASP A 88 -7.43 -13.25 -20.10
CA ASP A 88 -8.67 -13.83 -19.57
C ASP A 88 -8.35 -15.02 -18.66
N GLY A 89 -8.83 -14.96 -17.41
CA GLY A 89 -8.53 -15.98 -16.40
C GLY A 89 -7.15 -15.86 -15.74
N LEU A 90 -6.36 -14.82 -16.07
CA LEU A 90 -5.03 -14.63 -15.49
C LEU A 90 -5.09 -14.28 -13.99
N LEU A 91 -6.08 -13.51 -13.55
CA LEU A 91 -6.19 -13.12 -12.14
C LEU A 91 -6.38 -14.33 -11.20
N PRO A 92 -7.30 -15.28 -11.46
CA PRO A 92 -7.36 -16.53 -10.70
C PRO A 92 -6.02 -17.27 -10.66
N ALA A 93 -5.36 -17.46 -11.80
CA ALA A 93 -4.10 -18.20 -11.87
C ALA A 93 -2.96 -17.53 -11.07
N LEU A 94 -2.85 -16.20 -11.13
CA LEU A 94 -1.90 -15.44 -10.30
C LEU A 94 -2.26 -15.52 -8.82
N THR A 95 -3.54 -15.56 -8.49
CA THR A 95 -4.01 -15.67 -7.11
C THR A 95 -3.66 -17.03 -6.51
N ASP A 96 -3.85 -18.11 -7.28
CA ASP A 96 -3.48 -19.46 -6.88
C ASP A 96 -1.96 -19.56 -6.68
N TYR A 97 -1.18 -19.00 -7.61
CA TYR A 97 0.28 -18.91 -7.46
C TYR A 97 0.70 -18.22 -6.15
N LEU A 98 0.05 -17.10 -5.79
CA LEU A 98 0.35 -16.37 -4.55
C LEU A 98 0.01 -17.17 -3.29
N GLN A 99 -1.01 -18.04 -3.35
CA GLN A 99 -1.37 -18.92 -2.23
C GLN A 99 -0.36 -20.05 -2.05
N ASP A 100 0.21 -20.54 -3.16
CA ASP A 100 1.17 -21.65 -3.19
C ASP A 100 2.61 -21.23 -2.87
N VAL A 101 2.90 -19.93 -2.75
CA VAL A 101 4.24 -19.45 -2.37
C VAL A 101 4.66 -20.12 -1.05
N PRO A 102 5.81 -20.84 -1.01
CA PRO A 102 6.26 -21.55 0.17
C PRO A 102 6.37 -20.67 1.42
N ARG A 103 6.26 -21.28 2.61
CA ARG A 103 6.49 -20.63 3.91
C ARG A 103 7.87 -20.95 4.48
N ASP A 104 8.85 -21.11 3.59
CA ASP A 104 10.26 -21.18 3.95
C ASP A 104 10.82 -19.77 4.22
N ASP A 105 12.10 -19.69 4.60
CA ASP A 105 12.74 -18.41 4.94
C ASP A 105 12.66 -17.38 3.81
N TYR A 106 12.78 -17.84 2.55
CA TYR A 106 12.68 -16.98 1.37
C TYR A 106 11.25 -16.44 1.18
N GLY A 107 10.24 -17.31 1.23
CA GLY A 107 8.84 -16.92 1.10
C GLY A 107 8.34 -16.06 2.25
N LEU A 108 8.87 -16.25 3.47
CA LEU A 108 8.60 -15.38 4.63
C LEU A 108 9.25 -14.00 4.47
N ALA A 109 10.50 -13.94 4.02
CA ALA A 109 11.20 -12.68 3.77
C ALA A 109 10.48 -11.83 2.69
N LEU A 110 10.00 -12.46 1.62
CA LEU A 110 9.21 -11.81 0.58
C LEU A 110 7.90 -11.22 1.12
N ARG A 111 7.16 -12.00 1.91
CA ARG A 111 5.92 -11.55 2.55
C ARG A 111 6.16 -10.39 3.50
N LEU A 112 7.21 -10.49 4.32
CA LEU A 112 7.56 -9.45 5.26
C LEU A 112 7.86 -8.14 4.54
N ARG A 113 8.67 -8.19 3.47
CA ARG A 113 8.98 -7.02 2.65
C ARG A 113 7.73 -6.37 2.05
N ILE A 114 6.82 -7.18 1.50
CA ILE A 114 5.55 -6.66 0.96
C ILE A 114 4.72 -6.03 2.09
N TRP A 115 4.67 -6.68 3.26
CA TRP A 115 3.92 -6.17 4.40
C TRP A 115 4.46 -4.81 4.88
N GLU A 116 5.77 -4.69 5.06
CA GLU A 116 6.43 -3.44 5.47
C GLU A 116 6.08 -2.28 4.53
N GLU A 117 6.10 -2.52 3.22
CA GLU A 117 5.74 -1.52 2.22
C GLU A 117 4.24 -1.17 2.24
N LEU A 118 3.37 -2.15 2.45
CA LEU A 118 1.94 -1.94 2.61
C LEU A 118 1.63 -1.15 3.89
N VAL A 119 2.37 -1.36 4.99
CA VAL A 119 2.18 -0.58 6.22
C VAL A 119 2.43 0.91 5.97
N VAL A 120 3.52 1.24 5.27
CA VAL A 120 3.85 2.63 4.92
C VAL A 120 2.75 3.24 4.07
N THR A 121 2.34 2.55 3.01
CA THR A 121 1.41 3.10 2.00
C THR A 121 -0.03 3.18 2.50
N GLU A 122 -0.51 2.23 3.29
CA GLU A 122 -1.82 2.29 3.96
C GLU A 122 -1.90 3.44 4.96
N ALA A 123 -0.84 3.64 5.76
CA ALA A 123 -0.78 4.75 6.69
C ALA A 123 -0.66 6.11 5.97
N GLU A 124 0.11 6.18 4.87
CA GLU A 124 0.24 7.39 4.03
C GLU A 124 -1.12 7.77 3.44
N ARG A 125 -1.86 6.80 2.89
CA ARG A 125 -3.20 7.03 2.35
C ARG A 125 -4.16 7.55 3.42
N PHE A 126 -4.13 6.96 4.62
CA PHE A 126 -4.93 7.45 5.71
C PHE A 126 -4.54 8.89 6.10
N PHE A 127 -3.25 9.20 6.17
CA PHE A 127 -2.77 10.53 6.51
C PHE A 127 -3.21 11.59 5.49
N GLU A 128 -3.09 11.29 4.21
CA GLU A 128 -3.59 12.13 3.10
C GLU A 128 -5.07 12.46 3.30
N SER A 129 -5.90 11.46 3.64
CA SER A 129 -7.33 11.66 3.89
C SER A 129 -7.60 12.56 5.11
N GLN A 130 -6.77 12.45 6.16
CA GLN A 130 -6.90 13.29 7.35
C GLN A 130 -6.53 14.73 7.06
N LEU A 131 -5.40 14.96 6.37
CA LEU A 131 -4.96 16.30 5.96
C LEU A 131 -6.04 17.00 5.13
N ALA A 132 -6.55 16.31 4.10
CA ALA A 132 -7.63 16.83 3.25
C ALA A 132 -8.88 17.19 4.05
N LYS A 133 -9.29 16.35 5.02
CA LYS A 133 -10.46 16.59 5.89
C LYS A 133 -10.34 17.90 6.69
N TYR A 134 -9.13 18.33 7.02
CA TYR A 134 -8.86 19.55 7.76
C TYR A 134 -8.40 20.73 6.88
N ASN A 135 -8.54 20.62 5.55
CA ASN A 135 -8.08 21.61 4.56
C ASN A 135 -6.57 21.92 4.65
N LEU A 136 -5.77 20.92 5.05
CA LEU A 136 -4.31 20.97 4.97
C LEU A 136 -3.85 20.35 3.64
N GLU A 137 -2.64 20.69 3.22
CA GLU A 137 -2.04 20.19 1.97
C GLU A 137 -1.85 18.67 2.02
N PRO A 138 -2.59 17.87 1.21
CA PRO A 138 -2.52 16.40 1.27
C PRO A 138 -1.14 15.85 0.89
N ALA A 139 -0.37 16.57 0.09
CA ALA A 139 0.98 16.16 -0.32
C ALA A 139 1.95 15.99 0.87
N TRP A 140 1.68 16.58 2.04
CA TRP A 140 2.47 16.37 3.25
C TRP A 140 2.43 14.92 3.74
N ALA A 141 1.45 14.12 3.30
CA ALA A 141 1.38 12.71 3.66
C ALA A 141 2.65 11.92 3.28
N GLN A 142 3.35 12.35 2.23
CA GLN A 142 4.61 11.74 1.78
C GLN A 142 5.70 11.80 2.87
N ASP A 143 5.62 12.77 3.79
CA ASP A 143 6.58 12.91 4.89
C ASP A 143 6.54 11.71 5.84
N LEU A 144 5.43 10.97 5.88
CA LEU A 144 5.32 9.75 6.66
C LEU A 144 6.40 8.72 6.29
N THR A 145 6.75 8.60 5.00
CA THR A 145 7.80 7.68 4.57
C THR A 145 9.14 8.03 5.24
N PHE A 146 9.47 9.32 5.36
CA PHE A 146 10.67 9.76 6.07
C PHE A 146 10.56 9.52 7.57
N ALA A 147 9.39 9.79 8.18
CA ALA A 147 9.18 9.56 9.61
C ALA A 147 9.38 8.08 9.99
N ILE A 148 8.85 7.15 9.19
CA ILE A 148 9.02 5.71 9.39
C ILE A 148 10.50 5.33 9.23
N ARG A 149 11.14 5.77 8.14
CA ARG A 149 12.53 5.43 7.85
C ARG A 149 13.52 5.95 8.90
N GLU A 150 13.34 7.19 9.35
CA GLU A 150 14.25 7.84 10.29
C GLU A 150 14.07 7.38 11.74
N SER A 151 12.82 7.09 12.14
CA SER A 151 12.54 6.66 13.51
C SER A 151 13.00 5.23 13.77
N LYS A 152 13.10 4.39 12.73
CA LYS A 152 13.38 2.94 12.83
C LYS A 152 12.41 2.21 13.77
N VAL A 153 11.25 2.80 14.00
CA VAL A 153 10.21 2.19 14.83
C VAL A 153 9.34 1.29 13.95
N VAL A 154 9.10 0.07 14.41
CA VAL A 154 8.17 -0.86 13.78
C VAL A 154 6.84 -0.80 14.54
N LEU A 155 5.83 -0.15 13.94
CA LEU A 155 4.47 -0.08 14.48
C LEU A 155 3.47 -0.76 13.53
N PRO A 156 2.37 -1.32 14.05
CA PRO A 156 1.21 -1.70 13.25
C PRO A 156 0.59 -0.54 12.49
N ILE A 157 -0.15 -0.84 11.42
CA ILE A 157 -0.85 0.18 10.61
C ILE A 157 -1.80 1.01 11.48
N ALA A 158 -2.55 0.37 12.39
CA ALA A 158 -3.48 1.07 13.28
C ALA A 158 -2.79 2.13 14.16
N GLN A 159 -1.55 1.88 14.58
CA GLN A 159 -0.77 2.83 15.38
C GLN A 159 -0.22 3.98 14.54
N TRP A 160 0.26 3.68 13.33
CA TRP A 160 0.63 4.74 12.38
C TRP A 160 -0.56 5.63 12.05
N ARG A 161 -1.74 5.06 11.84
CA ARG A 161 -2.98 5.81 11.63
C ARG A 161 -3.32 6.70 12.82
N TYR A 162 -3.16 6.21 14.05
CA TYR A 162 -3.30 7.06 15.23
C TYR A 162 -2.31 8.24 15.21
N CYS A 163 -1.04 8.00 14.90
CA CYS A 163 -0.03 9.04 14.81
C CYS A 163 -0.41 10.11 13.77
N CYS A 164 -0.83 9.69 12.59
CA CYS A 164 -1.29 10.58 11.50
C CYS A 164 -2.50 11.41 11.92
N TRP A 165 -3.50 10.79 12.55
CA TRP A 165 -4.67 11.51 13.07
C TRP A 165 -4.29 12.55 14.12
N ALA A 166 -3.45 12.18 15.09
CA ALA A 166 -3.03 13.07 16.15
C ALA A 166 -2.21 14.26 15.61
N ALA A 167 -1.28 13.99 14.69
CA ALA A 167 -0.47 15.02 14.05
C ALA A 167 -1.33 15.99 13.22
N THR A 168 -2.30 15.46 12.47
CA THR A 168 -3.24 16.29 11.69
C THR A 168 -4.07 17.21 12.59
N ARG A 169 -4.60 16.69 13.70
CA ARG A 169 -5.38 17.50 14.65
C ARG A 169 -4.54 18.57 15.33
N PHE A 170 -3.30 18.23 15.67
CA PHE A 170 -2.34 19.19 16.18
C PHE A 170 -2.10 20.32 15.17
N ALA A 171 -1.83 19.98 13.91
CA ALA A 171 -1.65 20.94 12.83
C ALA A 171 -2.88 21.85 12.64
N ALA A 172 -4.08 21.26 12.59
CA ALA A 172 -5.32 22.00 12.45
C ALA A 172 -5.55 22.97 13.63
N ALA A 173 -5.26 22.55 14.86
CA ALA A 173 -5.34 23.41 16.03
C ALA A 173 -4.32 24.56 16.00
N GLN A 174 -3.10 24.29 15.54
CA GLN A 174 -2.08 25.32 15.35
C GLN A 174 -2.49 26.36 14.29
N ALA A 175 -2.95 25.91 13.13
CA ALA A 175 -3.42 26.77 12.05
C ALA A 175 -4.57 27.70 12.49
N GLN A 176 -5.48 27.20 13.33
CA GLN A 176 -6.58 28.00 13.88
C GLN A 176 -6.13 29.05 14.90
N ARG A 177 -5.18 28.71 15.77
CA ARG A 177 -4.67 29.61 16.82
C ARG A 177 -3.81 30.72 16.26
N HIS A 178 -3.05 30.43 15.22
CA HIS A 178 -2.05 31.32 14.66
C HIS A 178 -2.39 31.54 13.18
N ARG A 179 -3.32 32.47 12.91
CA ARG A 179 -3.78 32.82 11.55
C ARG A 179 -2.66 33.24 10.59
N SER A 180 -1.46 33.54 11.09
CA SER A 180 -0.27 33.89 10.32
C SER A 180 0.85 32.84 10.40
N THR A 181 0.56 31.59 10.80
CA THR A 181 1.60 30.54 10.78
C THR A 181 2.04 30.30 9.36
N GLU A 182 3.34 30.41 9.12
CA GLU A 182 3.92 30.08 7.84
C GLU A 182 3.72 28.58 7.55
N VAL A 183 3.19 28.29 6.37
CA VAL A 183 2.87 26.93 5.91
C VAL A 183 4.05 25.95 6.05
N PRO A 184 5.31 26.32 5.74
CA PRO A 184 6.46 25.43 5.95
C PRO A 184 6.68 25.06 7.41
N LYS A 185 6.60 26.03 8.33
CA LYS A 185 6.76 25.78 9.77
C LYS A 185 5.67 24.85 10.30
N LEU A 186 4.42 25.03 9.85
CA LEU A 186 3.33 24.15 10.24
C LEU A 186 3.56 22.71 9.79
N ARG A 187 4.08 22.50 8.56
CA ARG A 187 4.46 21.18 8.06
C ARG A 187 5.56 20.54 8.90
N GLU A 188 6.61 21.29 9.22
CA GLU A 188 7.72 20.83 10.07
C GLU A 188 7.25 20.44 11.48
N ASP A 189 6.43 21.27 12.12
CA ASP A 189 5.86 20.98 13.44
C ASP A 189 4.97 19.73 13.40
N THR A 190 4.19 19.55 12.33
CA THR A 190 3.35 18.36 12.11
C THR A 190 4.20 17.10 11.98
N PHE A 191 5.29 17.17 11.23
CA PHE A 191 6.25 16.08 11.08
C PHE A 191 6.94 15.75 12.41
N ALA A 192 7.35 16.75 13.19
CA ALA A 192 7.91 16.57 14.51
C ALA A 192 6.90 15.90 15.48
N GLU A 193 5.63 16.29 15.43
CA GLU A 193 4.57 15.67 16.23
C GLU A 193 4.38 14.20 15.87
N LEU A 194 4.33 13.88 14.58
CA LEU A 194 4.23 12.52 14.07
C LEU A 194 5.35 11.63 14.62
N ARG A 195 6.61 12.09 14.52
CA ARG A 195 7.79 11.38 15.05
C ARG A 195 7.74 11.21 16.56
N ARG A 196 7.37 12.27 17.29
CA ARG A 196 7.24 12.23 18.75
C ARG A 196 6.24 11.17 19.18
N ARG A 197 5.12 11.03 18.47
CA ARG A 197 4.07 10.06 18.80
C ARG A 197 4.49 8.63 18.51
N ALA A 198 5.14 8.41 17.36
CA ALA A 198 5.68 7.11 17.00
C ALA A 198 6.70 6.62 18.05
N SER A 199 7.59 7.50 18.52
CA SER A 199 8.58 7.18 19.56
C SER A 199 7.92 6.77 20.89
N ARG A 200 6.89 7.50 21.34
CA ARG A 200 6.15 7.17 22.57
C ARG A 200 5.34 5.88 22.49
N LEU A 201 4.81 5.57 21.30
CA LEU A 201 4.17 4.28 21.06
C LEU A 201 5.18 3.14 21.13
N ALA A 202 6.37 3.34 20.54
CA ALA A 202 7.46 2.38 20.58
C ALA A 202 7.95 2.07 22.00
N SER A 203 7.97 3.09 22.88
CA SER A 203 8.39 2.95 24.27
C SER A 203 7.33 2.28 25.17
N GLY A 204 6.11 2.06 24.65
CA GLY A 204 5.00 1.46 25.39
C GLY A 204 4.19 2.46 26.22
N ASP A 205 4.48 3.77 26.14
CA ASP A 205 3.76 4.80 26.92
C ASP A 205 2.27 4.89 26.55
N TRP A 206 1.90 4.50 25.32
CA TRP A 206 0.56 4.65 24.72
C TRP A 206 0.03 3.35 24.05
N ASP A 207 0.20 2.21 24.71
CA ASP A 207 -0.19 0.87 24.26
C ASP A 207 -1.61 0.73 23.64
N ARG A 208 -2.58 1.54 24.07
CA ARG A 208 -3.98 1.49 23.58
C ARG A 208 -4.30 2.41 22.40
N CYS A 209 -3.32 3.16 21.88
CA CYS A 209 -3.56 4.12 20.80
C CYS A 209 -3.51 3.47 19.41
N ASN A 210 -4.59 2.78 19.05
CA ASN A 210 -4.76 2.05 17.77
C ASN A 210 -6.01 2.51 17.03
N PHE A 211 -5.88 2.93 15.76
CA PHE A 211 -6.99 3.31 14.90
C PHE A 211 -7.23 2.29 13.78
N VAL A 212 -8.03 1.28 14.08
CA VAL A 212 -8.51 0.25 13.14
C VAL A 212 -9.61 0.85 12.26
N PRO A 213 -9.66 0.53 10.94
CA PRO A 213 -10.77 0.99 10.12
C PRO A 213 -12.08 0.35 10.56
N PHE A 214 -13.20 1.06 10.36
CA PHE A 214 -14.53 0.51 10.62
C PHE A 214 -14.80 -0.77 9.81
N ASN A 215 -14.41 -0.76 8.54
CA ASN A 215 -14.36 -1.97 7.72
C ASN A 215 -12.92 -2.53 7.75
N PRO A 216 -12.68 -3.71 8.34
CA PRO A 216 -11.34 -4.29 8.42
C PRO A 216 -10.83 -4.81 7.07
N ARG A 217 -11.66 -4.88 6.03
CA ARG A 217 -11.21 -5.24 4.68
C ARG A 217 -10.45 -4.06 4.05
N PRO A 218 -9.19 -4.24 3.61
CA PRO A 218 -8.44 -3.17 2.95
C PRO A 218 -9.14 -2.63 1.69
N GLU A 219 -8.90 -1.36 1.36
CA GLU A 219 -9.56 -0.72 0.22
C GLU A 219 -8.86 -1.04 -1.11
N SER A 220 -7.53 -1.15 -1.11
CA SER A 220 -6.73 -1.44 -2.31
C SER A 220 -6.68 -2.93 -2.67
N ALA A 221 -6.51 -3.21 -3.96
CA ALA A 221 -6.37 -4.57 -4.47
C ALA A 221 -5.13 -5.28 -3.91
N ALA A 222 -3.99 -4.59 -3.85
CA ALA A 222 -2.74 -5.13 -3.31
C ALA A 222 -2.88 -5.56 -1.83
N SER A 223 -3.44 -4.69 -0.99
CA SER A 223 -3.66 -5.03 0.42
C SER A 223 -4.67 -6.16 0.59
N ARG A 224 -5.72 -6.23 -0.26
CA ARG A 224 -6.64 -7.37 -0.25
C ARG A 224 -5.94 -8.67 -0.64
N LEU A 225 -5.16 -8.69 -1.72
CA LEU A 225 -4.38 -9.87 -2.12
C LEU A 225 -3.40 -10.32 -1.05
N PHE A 226 -2.75 -9.37 -0.39
CA PHE A 226 -1.84 -9.68 0.70
C PHE A 226 -2.57 -10.40 1.84
N VAL A 227 -3.71 -9.86 2.26
CA VAL A 227 -4.49 -10.37 3.41
C VAL A 227 -5.29 -11.63 3.07
N GLU A 228 -5.83 -11.74 1.85
CA GLU A 228 -6.76 -12.81 1.45
C GLU A 228 -6.01 -14.01 0.81
N SER A 229 -4.94 -13.76 0.05
CA SER A 229 -4.29 -14.79 -0.76
C SER A 229 -2.86 -15.11 -0.28
N LEU A 230 -2.02 -14.09 -0.09
CA LEU A 230 -0.60 -14.33 0.17
C LEU A 230 -0.32 -14.76 1.62
N THR A 231 -1.08 -14.26 2.60
CA THR A 231 -0.79 -14.47 4.03
C THR A 231 -1.96 -15.01 4.86
N VAL A 232 -3.21 -14.73 4.48
CA VAL A 232 -4.42 -15.09 5.24
C VAL A 232 -4.47 -14.44 6.63
N MET A 233 -3.95 -13.21 6.76
CA MET A 233 -3.83 -12.50 8.04
C MET A 233 -5.14 -11.91 8.59
N GLY A 234 -6.17 -11.74 7.76
CA GLY A 234 -7.43 -11.10 8.17
C GLY A 234 -7.21 -9.75 8.92
N PRO A 235 -7.91 -9.52 10.04
CA PRO A 235 -7.79 -8.28 10.82
C PRO A 235 -6.40 -8.02 11.42
N SER A 236 -5.57 -9.06 11.60
CA SER A 236 -4.21 -8.95 12.13
C SER A 236 -3.31 -8.06 11.28
N PHE A 237 -3.65 -7.90 9.99
CA PHE A 237 -2.99 -6.96 9.08
C PHE A 237 -2.90 -5.52 9.63
N TRP A 238 -3.94 -5.07 10.35
CA TRP A 238 -3.98 -3.72 10.92
C TRP A 238 -3.29 -3.61 12.28
N MET A 239 -3.31 -4.70 13.04
CA MET A 239 -3.03 -4.72 14.48
C MET A 239 -1.66 -5.25 14.84
N LEU A 240 -1.06 -6.07 13.99
CA LEU A 240 0.29 -6.56 14.19
C LEU A 240 1.31 -5.68 13.46
N ALA A 241 2.47 -5.53 14.09
CA ALA A 241 3.63 -4.95 13.46
C ALA A 241 4.23 -5.96 12.46
N PRO A 242 4.74 -5.49 11.30
CA PRO A 242 5.46 -6.35 10.36
C PRO A 242 6.58 -7.13 11.06
N SER A 243 6.45 -8.46 11.05
CA SER A 243 7.39 -9.38 11.66
C SER A 243 7.18 -10.78 11.11
N VAL A 244 8.21 -11.62 11.17
CA VAL A 244 8.09 -13.04 10.81
C VAL A 244 7.09 -13.74 11.71
N ASP A 245 7.14 -13.48 13.01
CA ASP A 245 6.19 -14.04 13.98
C ASP A 245 4.75 -13.69 13.62
N GLY A 246 4.49 -12.44 13.24
CA GLY A 246 3.17 -11.99 12.80
C GLY A 246 2.65 -12.71 11.55
N LEU A 247 3.53 -13.11 10.63
CA LEU A 247 3.18 -13.90 9.44
C LEU A 247 2.88 -15.37 9.77
N LEU A 248 3.42 -15.87 10.88
CA LEU A 248 3.20 -17.24 11.35
C LEU A 248 1.94 -17.37 12.20
N VAL A 249 1.40 -16.27 12.73
CA VAL A 249 0.12 -16.25 13.44
C VAL A 249 -0.99 -16.68 12.47
N ARG A 250 -1.47 -17.91 12.61
CA ARG A 250 -2.64 -18.39 11.89
C ARG A 250 -3.89 -17.77 12.51
N VAL A 251 -4.65 -17.01 11.73
CA VAL A 251 -6.03 -16.67 12.12
C VAL A 251 -6.88 -17.92 11.92
N SER A 252 -7.34 -18.52 13.01
CA SER A 252 -8.29 -19.63 12.96
C SER A 252 -9.54 -19.21 12.16
N PRO A 253 -10.08 -20.06 11.26
CA PRO A 253 -11.21 -19.73 10.39
C PRO A 253 -12.56 -19.53 11.10
N ALA A 254 -12.59 -19.39 12.43
CA ALA A 254 -13.81 -19.36 13.24
C ALA A 254 -14.68 -18.09 13.10
N ASN A 255 -14.29 -17.11 12.30
CA ASN A 255 -15.05 -15.84 12.13
C ASN A 255 -15.54 -15.59 10.70
N ARG A 256 -15.74 -16.63 9.87
CA ARG A 256 -16.35 -16.46 8.53
C ARG A 256 -17.88 -16.39 8.53
N GLU A 257 -18.53 -16.48 9.69
CA GLU A 257 -19.98 -16.36 9.83
C GLU A 257 -20.33 -15.39 10.98
N ALA A 258 -20.40 -14.09 10.68
CA ALA A 258 -21.13 -13.09 11.45
C ALA A 258 -21.52 -11.93 10.52
#